data_AF-A0A955PT29-F1
#
_entry.id   AF-A0A955PT29-F1
#
_cell.length_a   1.000
_cell.length_b   1.000
_cell.length_c   1.000
_cell.angle_alpha   90.00
_cell.angle_beta   90.00
_cell.angle_gamma   90.00
#
_symmetry.space_group_name_H-M   'P 1'
#
loop_
_entity.id
_entity.type
_entity.pdbx_description
1 polymer ?
#
loop_
_entity_poly.entity_id
_entity_poly.type
_entity_poly.pdbx_seq_one_letter_code
_entity_poly.pdbx_strand_id
1 'polypeptide(L)' 'MKLKGSDPSFIDSRRPSQLGDRLAKHKINEARKLTPEQRLLLALELSDAAAALQRTCSNKH' A
#
# COMPACT_ATOMS: atom_id res chain seq x y z
N MET A 1 -24.94 9.24 -27.48
CA MET A 1 -25.12 9.27 -26.01
C MET A 1 -23.73 9.26 -25.37
N LYS A 2 -23.25 10.40 -24.84
CA LYS A 2 -21.96 10.47 -24.12
C LYS A 2 -22.13 9.77 -22.76
N LEU A 3 -21.41 8.68 -22.53
CA LEU A 3 -21.36 8.06 -21.20
C LEU A 3 -20.38 8.86 -20.35
N LYS A 4 -20.95 9.58 -19.36
CA LYS A 4 -20.22 10.29 -18.31
C LYS A 4 -19.38 9.29 -17.51
N GLY A 5 -18.17 9.72 -17.16
CA GLY A 5 -17.20 8.93 -16.41
C GLY A 5 -17.71 8.51 -15.05
N SER A 6 -17.36 7.28 -14.68
CA SER A 6 -17.27 6.85 -13.30
C SER A 6 -15.77 6.61 -13.04
N ASP A 7 -15.04 7.67 -12.71
CA ASP A 7 -13.82 7.51 -11.95
C ASP A 7 -14.18 6.69 -10.71
N PRO A 8 -13.52 5.55 -10.44
CA PRO A 8 -13.71 4.92 -9.17
C PRO A 8 -12.96 5.80 -8.16
N SER A 9 -13.67 6.76 -7.57
CA SER A 9 -13.27 7.38 -6.32
C SER A 9 -13.22 6.28 -5.26
N PHE A 10 -12.11 5.54 -5.20
CA PHE A 10 -11.73 4.66 -4.09
C PHE A 10 -11.30 5.48 -2.87
N ILE A 11 -11.98 6.59 -2.64
CA ILE A 11 -11.82 7.43 -1.47
C ILE A 11 -13.08 7.12 -0.65
N ASP A 12 -12.88 6.49 0.50
CA ASP A 12 -13.88 6.14 1.52
C ASP A 12 -14.69 4.84 1.33
N SER A 13 -14.16 3.75 1.90
CA SER A 13 -15.02 2.89 2.76
C SER A 13 -14.28 1.95 3.73
N ARG A 14 -12.95 1.90 3.75
CA ARG A 14 -12.25 1.19 4.84
C ARG A 14 -11.91 2.18 5.93
N ARG A 15 -12.84 2.40 6.87
CA ARG A 15 -12.48 2.97 8.18
C ARG A 15 -11.22 2.24 8.65
N PRO A 16 -10.14 2.94 9.03
CA PRO A 16 -8.98 2.29 9.62
C PRO A 16 -9.51 1.47 10.79
N SER A 17 -9.40 0.14 10.70
CA SER A 17 -9.74 -0.68 11.85
C SER A 17 -8.72 -0.34 12.93
N GLN A 18 -9.13 -0.29 14.20
CA GLN A 18 -8.19 -0.06 15.30
C GLN A 18 -7.00 -1.05 15.24
N LEU A 19 -7.23 -2.26 14.70
CA LEU A 19 -6.19 -3.24 14.40
C LEU A 19 -5.25 -2.79 13.29
N GLY A 20 -5.75 -2.21 12.20
CA GLY A 20 -4.94 -1.63 11.12
C GLY A 20 -4.02 -0.52 11.62
N ASP A 21 -4.54 0.40 12.45
CA ASP A 21 -3.75 1.49 13.03
C ASP A 21 -2.67 0.97 13.99
N ARG A 22 -3.01 -0.01 14.84
CA ARG A 22 -2.04 -0.66 15.73
C ARG A 22 -0.96 -1.39 14.95
N LEU A 23 -1.34 -2.10 13.89
CA LEU A 23 -0.41 -2.80 13.02
C LEU A 23 0.52 -1.83 12.29
N ALA A 24 0.00 -0.71 11.78
CA ALA A 24 0.81 0.33 11.14
C ALA A 24 1.84 0.91 12.11
N LYS A 25 1.41 1.27 13.33
CA LYS A 25 2.30 1.76 14.39
C LYS A 25 3.37 0.73 14.76
N HIS A 26 2.99 -0.54 14.91
CA HIS A 26 3.94 -1.61 15.21
C HIS A 26 4.99 -1.76 14.09
N LYS A 27 4.56 -1.80 12.83
CA LYS A 27 5.49 -1.88 11.67
C LYS A 27 6.49 -0.72 11.64
N ILE A 28 6.04 0.50 11.92
CA ILE A 28 6.92 1.68 12.00
C ILE A 28 7.93 1.53 13.15
N ASN A 29 7.49 1.05 14.31
CA ASN A 29 8.37 0.85 15.47
C ASN A 29 9.42 -0.22 15.21
N GLU A 30 9.06 -1.34 14.57
CA GLU A 30 10.03 -2.38 14.20
C GLU A 30 11.02 -1.87 13.14
N ALA A 31 10.56 -1.12 12.14
CA ALA A 31 11.44 -0.53 11.13
C ALA A 31 12.46 0.48 11.71
N ARG A 32 12.16 1.09 12.86
CA ARG A 32 13.08 1.98 13.58
C ARG A 32 14.22 1.24 14.27
N LYS A 33 14.06 -0.05 14.59
CA LYS A 33 15.12 -0.88 15.19
C LYS A 33 16.18 -1.32 14.15
N LEU A 34 15.85 -1.24 12.87
CA LEU A 34 16.76 -1.59 11.77
C LEU A 34 17.76 -0.48 11.49
N THR A 35 18.92 -0.86 10.93
CA THR A 35 19.90 0.10 10.42
C THR A 35 19.34 0.84 9.20
N PRO A 36 19.90 2.01 8.84
CA PRO A 36 19.48 2.75 7.65
C PRO A 36 19.54 1.91 6.36
N GLU A 37 20.59 1.09 6.19
CA GLU A 37 20.80 0.25 5.01
C GLU A 37 19.74 -0.86 4.93
N GLN A 38 19.44 -1.51 6.05
CA GLN A 38 18.39 -2.53 6.15
C GLN A 38 17.01 -1.94 5.86
N ARG A 39 16.74 -0.72 6.35
CA ARG A 39 15.48 -0.02 6.09
C ARG A 39 15.33 0.36 4.61
N LEU A 40 16.42 0.78 3.97
CA LEU A 40 16.46 1.07 2.55
C LEU A 40 16.18 -0.18 1.72
N LEU A 41 16.83 -1.30 2.03
CA LEU A 41 16.62 -2.57 1.34
C LEU A 41 15.15 -3.01 1.42
N LEU A 42 14.57 -2.98 2.62
CA LEU A 42 13.16 -3.31 2.84
C LEU A 42 12.22 -2.40 2.03
N ALA A 43 12.53 -1.09 1.94
CA ALA A 43 11.73 -0.15 1.16
C ALA A 43 11.78 -0.45 -0.35
N LEU A 44 12.94 -0.86 -0.87
CA LEU A 44 13.10 -1.27 -2.27
C LEU A 44 12.30 -2.55 -2.56
N GLU A 45 12.44 -3.58 -1.71
CA GLU A 45 11.68 -4.84 -1.85
C GLU A 45 10.16 -4.62 -1.83
N LEU A 46 9.68 -3.77 -0.92
CA LEU A 46 8.26 -3.41 -0.85
C LEU A 46 7.79 -2.65 -2.09
N SER A 47 8.64 -1.80 -2.67
CA SER A 47 8.34 -1.06 -3.90
C SER A 47 8.22 -2.01 -5.09
N ASP A 48 9.13 -2.97 -5.21
CA ASP A 48 9.09 -4.00 -6.26
C ASP A 48 7.85 -4.90 -6.12
N ALA A 49 7.53 -5.31 -4.89
CA ALA A 49 6.33 -6.08 -4.60
C ALA A 49 5.05 -5.31 -4.93
N ALA A 50 4.99 -4.02 -4.60
CA ALA A 50 3.85 -3.16 -4.95
C ALA A 50 3.70 -3.02 -6.47
N ALA A 51 4.80 -2.82 -7.20
CA ALA A 51 4.79 -2.77 -8.65
C ALA A 51 4.38 -4.11 -9.29
N ALA A 52 4.81 -5.24 -8.72
CA ALA A 52 4.38 -6.57 -9.16
C ALA A 52 2.88 -6.79 -8.92
N LEU A 53 2.38 -6.44 -7.73
CA LEU A 53 0.95 -6.50 -7.39
C LEU A 53 0.12 -5.59 -8.27
N GLN A 54 0.59 -4.37 -8.55
CA GLN A 54 -0.08 -3.47 -9.46
C GLN A 54 -0.18 -4.08 -10.85
N ARG A 55 0.89 -4.68 -11.38
CA ARG A 55 0.87 -5.35 -12.69
C ARG A 55 -0.11 -6.52 -12.72
N THR A 56 -0.14 -7.36 -11.67
CA THR A 56 -1.06 -8.51 -11.62
C THR A 56 -2.52 -8.10 -11.41
N CYS A 57 -2.78 -7.07 -10.61
CA CYS A 57 -4.14 -6.58 -10.33
C CYS A 57 -4.67 -5.58 -11.36
N SER A 58 -3.80 -4.89 -12.10
CA SER A 58 -4.16 -3.97 -13.18
C SER A 58 -4.50 -4.69 -14.49
N ASN A 59 -4.31 -6.01 -14.57
CA ASN A 59 -4.90 -6.84 -15.61
C ASN A 59 -6.42 -6.98 -15.36
N LYS A 60 -7.14 -5.87 -15.53
CA LYS A 60 -8.58 -5.86 -15.81
C LYS A 60 -8.77 -5.57 -17.30
N HIS A 61 -9.18 -6.63 -18.00
CA HIS A 61 -9.64 -6.72 -19.39
C HIS A 61 -8.58 -6.67 -20.50
#